data_AF-A0A7C4I0W4-F1
#
_entry.id   AF-A0A7C4I0W4-F1
#
_cell.length_a   1.000
_cell.length_b   1.000
_cell.length_c   1.000
_cell.angle_alpha   90.00
_cell.angle_beta   90.00
_cell.angle_gamma   90.00
#
_symmetry.space_group_name_H-M   'P 1'
#
loop_
_entity.id
_entity.type
_entity.pdbx_description
1 polymer ?
#
loop_
_entity_poly.entity_id
_entity_poly.type
_entity_poly.pdbx_seq_one_letter_code
_entity_poly.pdbx_strand_id
1 'polypeptide(L)'
;MVVKIVFLAHRVEFLEMFDEEVRNSSTVILEEPENNMLKNFLNNSLSIDEYLRVIDTNFPLYSKHQLELLKKWHREGKTIIQAEPYLETIAYINSAIIARRYDECLKNEAIRNVIELERKTVKALIEYQEALMEKDFDLIVEKVIEFAKMDAERFKVRDYMRAEKISKIVNDERVVVEAGYMHIMLPRYLRKLKIDTVEVNLLEKACRRIGMKFLEAPGDILTKAFIEEKNLGGLEKLLAAQSLIYISLLSKEEKAPTKWEPFPHLKEELQIIENISKMNYEKCRETFYKLWSKTQK
;
A
#
# COMPACT_ATOMS: atom_id res chain seq x y z
N MET A 1 11.86 9.81 -22.35
CA MET A 1 11.51 8.44 -21.90
C MET A 1 10.41 8.58 -20.88
N VAL A 2 9.26 7.93 -21.06
CA VAL A 2 8.09 8.12 -20.20
C VAL A 2 7.75 6.81 -19.47
N VAL A 3 7.82 6.84 -18.14
CA VAL A 3 7.44 5.72 -17.28
C VAL A 3 5.98 5.86 -16.88
N LYS A 4 5.16 4.84 -17.11
CA LYS A 4 3.77 4.84 -16.64
C LYS A 4 3.72 4.30 -15.21
N ILE A 5 3.23 5.07 -14.26
CA ILE A 5 3.01 4.65 -12.87
C ILE A 5 1.53 4.36 -12.71
N VAL A 6 1.20 3.13 -12.33
CA VAL A 6 -0.17 2.66 -12.15
C VAL A 6 -0.44 2.51 -10.66
N PHE A 7 -1.27 3.41 -10.13
CA PHE A 7 -1.70 3.38 -8.74
C PHE A 7 -2.90 2.45 -8.56
N LEU A 8 -2.78 1.48 -7.66
CA LEU A 8 -3.85 0.55 -7.32
C LEU A 8 -3.88 0.20 -5.82
N ALA A 9 -4.97 -0.41 -5.40
CA ALA A 9 -5.02 -1.14 -4.13
C ALA A 9 -4.79 -2.63 -4.43
N HIS A 10 -4.07 -3.35 -3.56
CA HIS A 10 -3.80 -4.78 -3.71
C HIS A 10 -5.07 -5.63 -3.52
N ARG A 11 -5.96 -5.57 -4.51
CA ARG A 11 -7.26 -6.27 -4.55
C ARG A 11 -7.51 -6.83 -5.94
N VAL A 12 -8.12 -8.01 -5.97
CA VAL A 12 -8.37 -8.77 -7.20
C VAL A 12 -9.12 -7.94 -8.25
N GLU A 13 -10.06 -7.10 -7.81
CA GLU A 13 -10.90 -6.24 -8.67
C GLU A 13 -10.11 -5.26 -9.55
N PHE A 14 -8.86 -4.93 -9.22
CA PHE A 14 -8.03 -4.03 -10.03
C PHE A 14 -7.13 -4.75 -11.03
N LEU A 15 -6.95 -6.07 -10.93
CA LEU A 15 -5.99 -6.82 -11.74
C LEU A 15 -6.33 -6.81 -13.23
N GLU A 16 -7.61 -6.88 -13.60
CA GLU A 16 -8.03 -6.77 -15.01
C GLU A 16 -7.68 -5.40 -15.59
N MET A 17 -7.92 -4.34 -14.82
CA MET A 17 -7.57 -2.98 -15.25
C MET A 17 -6.07 -2.77 -15.30
N PHE A 18 -5.31 -3.43 -14.42
CA PHE A 18 -3.86 -3.37 -14.45
C PHE A 18 -3.29 -4.09 -15.69
N ASP A 19 -3.85 -5.25 -16.06
CA ASP A 19 -3.52 -5.96 -17.31
C ASP A 19 -3.75 -5.09 -18.56
N GLU A 20 -4.83 -4.31 -18.60
CA GLU A 20 -5.06 -3.35 -19.68
C GLU A 20 -3.93 -2.31 -19.79
N GLU A 21 -3.43 -1.79 -18.66
CA GLU A 21 -2.37 -0.78 -18.65
C GLU A 21 -1.00 -1.33 -19.05
N VAL A 22 -0.75 -2.61 -18.77
CA VAL A 22 0.48 -3.35 -19.07
C VAL A 22 0.54 -3.86 -20.52
N ARG A 23 -0.61 -4.00 -21.20
CA ARG A 23 -0.70 -4.61 -22.55
C ARG A 23 0.38 -4.11 -23.53
N ASN A 24 0.61 -2.80 -23.57
CA ASN A 24 1.54 -2.14 -24.51
C ASN A 24 2.95 -1.89 -23.94
N SER A 25 3.28 -2.39 -22.75
CA SER A 25 4.61 -2.29 -22.15
C SER A 25 5.49 -3.49 -22.52
N SER A 26 6.81 -3.29 -22.51
CA SER A 26 7.80 -4.38 -22.57
C SER A 26 8.25 -4.78 -21.18
N THR A 27 8.32 -3.82 -20.26
CA THR A 27 8.80 -4.02 -18.89
C THR A 27 7.72 -3.64 -17.87
N VAL A 28 7.57 -4.49 -16.85
CA VAL A 28 6.71 -4.27 -15.69
C VAL A 28 7.57 -4.29 -14.44
N ILE A 29 7.50 -3.24 -13.64
CA ILE A 29 8.21 -3.12 -12.37
C ILE A 29 7.18 -3.25 -11.24
N LEU A 30 7.36 -4.24 -10.37
CA LEU A 30 6.46 -4.58 -9.26
C LEU A 30 6.85 -3.86 -7.97
N GLU A 31 5.86 -3.57 -7.12
CA GLU A 31 6.06 -3.19 -5.72
C GLU A 31 6.27 -4.44 -4.86
N GLU A 32 7.35 -5.17 -5.14
CA GLU A 32 7.74 -6.34 -4.37
C GLU A 32 9.25 -6.36 -4.14
N PRO A 33 9.73 -6.91 -3.02
CA PRO A 33 11.15 -7.07 -2.78
C PRO A 33 11.73 -8.14 -3.71
N GLU A 34 12.90 -7.86 -4.26
CA GLU A 34 13.63 -8.79 -5.12
C GLU A 34 13.90 -10.12 -4.41
N ASN A 35 13.48 -11.23 -5.03
CA ASN A 35 13.73 -12.57 -4.52
C ASN A 35 13.86 -13.63 -5.63
N ASN A 36 14.51 -14.75 -5.31
CA ASN A 36 14.70 -15.84 -6.28
C ASN A 36 13.42 -16.66 -6.55
N MET A 37 12.40 -16.56 -5.69
CA MET A 37 11.19 -17.36 -5.83
C MET A 37 10.37 -16.93 -7.03
N LEU A 38 10.26 -15.63 -7.31
CA LEU A 38 9.51 -15.15 -8.47
C LEU A 38 10.12 -15.69 -9.76
N LYS A 39 11.45 -15.66 -9.87
CA LYS A 39 12.16 -16.26 -11.00
C LYS A 39 11.90 -17.76 -11.14
N ASN A 40 11.94 -18.51 -10.04
CA ASN A 40 11.63 -19.94 -10.06
C ASN A 40 10.18 -20.21 -10.48
N PHE A 41 9.24 -19.39 -10.01
CA PHE A 41 7.82 -19.47 -10.39
C PHE A 41 7.61 -19.20 -11.88
N LEU A 42 8.16 -18.11 -12.40
CA LEU A 42 8.05 -17.74 -13.81
C LEU A 42 8.63 -18.82 -14.73
N ASN A 43 9.71 -19.49 -14.30
CA ASN A 43 10.34 -20.62 -15.00
C ASN A 43 9.63 -21.98 -14.79
N ASN A 44 8.47 -22.02 -14.13
CA ASN A 44 7.72 -23.25 -13.80
C ASN A 44 8.45 -24.23 -12.86
N SER A 45 9.46 -23.77 -12.12
CA SER A 45 10.14 -24.55 -11.09
C SER A 45 9.47 -24.45 -9.71
N LEU A 46 8.44 -23.63 -9.57
CA LEU A 46 7.66 -23.44 -8.36
C LEU A 46 6.17 -23.26 -8.74
N SER A 47 5.27 -23.97 -8.07
CA SER A 47 3.83 -23.81 -8.25
C SER A 47 3.28 -22.59 -7.50
N ILE A 48 2.05 -22.16 -7.83
CA ILE A 48 1.37 -21.08 -7.11
C ILE A 48 1.21 -21.45 -5.63
N ASP A 49 0.74 -22.66 -5.32
CA ASP A 49 0.52 -23.08 -3.94
C ASP A 49 1.82 -23.14 -3.13
N GLU A 50 2.93 -23.54 -3.75
CA GLU A 50 4.24 -23.50 -3.10
C GLU A 50 4.74 -22.07 -2.87
N TYR A 51 4.52 -21.17 -3.84
CA TYR A 51 4.86 -19.75 -3.69
C TYR A 51 4.06 -19.11 -2.54
N LEU A 52 2.74 -19.32 -2.52
CA LEU A 52 1.83 -18.76 -1.51
C LEU A 52 2.08 -19.31 -0.09
N ARG A 53 2.63 -20.52 0.04
CA ARG A 53 3.00 -21.09 1.35
C ARG A 53 4.21 -20.42 1.99
N VAL A 54 5.06 -19.79 1.18
CA VAL A 54 6.35 -19.25 1.63
C VAL A 54 6.29 -17.73 1.80
N ILE A 55 5.49 -17.04 0.99
CA ILE A 55 5.30 -15.59 1.18
C ILE A 55 4.40 -15.31 2.39
N ASP A 56 4.76 -14.30 3.15
CA ASP A 56 3.94 -13.75 4.21
C ASP A 56 3.04 -12.66 3.60
N THR A 57 1.85 -13.05 3.12
CA THR A 57 0.88 -12.13 2.49
C THR A 57 -0.42 -12.08 3.27
N ASN A 58 -0.91 -10.86 3.50
CA ASN A 58 -2.24 -10.62 4.06
C ASN A 58 -3.36 -10.73 3.00
N PHE A 59 -3.00 -10.93 1.73
CA PHE A 59 -3.94 -10.98 0.61
C PHE A 59 -3.67 -12.21 -0.29
N PRO A 60 -3.88 -13.44 0.22
CA PRO A 60 -3.63 -14.66 -0.52
C PRO A 60 -4.41 -14.77 -1.84
N LEU A 61 -5.65 -14.27 -1.91
CA LEU A 61 -6.46 -14.32 -3.13
C LEU A 61 -5.94 -13.34 -4.19
N TYR A 62 -5.62 -12.10 -3.79
CA TYR A 62 -4.92 -11.15 -4.66
C TYR A 62 -3.61 -11.75 -5.19
N SER A 63 -2.76 -12.24 -4.29
CA SER A 63 -1.44 -12.77 -4.62
C SER A 63 -1.53 -13.92 -5.62
N LYS A 64 -2.53 -14.81 -5.44
CA LYS A 64 -2.81 -15.89 -6.39
C LYS A 64 -3.10 -15.37 -7.80
N HIS A 65 -4.03 -14.43 -7.94
CA HIS A 65 -4.42 -13.89 -9.24
C HIS A 65 -3.34 -13.02 -9.87
N GLN A 66 -2.56 -12.29 -9.07
CA GLN A 66 -1.40 -11.55 -9.53
C GLN A 66 -0.36 -12.51 -10.11
N LEU A 67 -0.04 -13.63 -9.44
CA LEU A 67 0.89 -14.63 -9.96
C LEU A 67 0.44 -15.23 -11.31
N GLU A 68 -0.85 -15.50 -11.48
CA GLU A 68 -1.42 -15.94 -12.76
C GLU A 68 -1.17 -14.90 -13.87
N LEU A 69 -1.34 -13.63 -13.54
CA LEU A 69 -1.13 -12.50 -14.43
C LEU A 69 0.36 -12.29 -14.78
N LEU A 70 1.25 -12.37 -13.79
CA LEU A 70 2.70 -12.34 -14.00
C LEU A 70 3.16 -13.48 -14.92
N LYS A 71 2.61 -14.69 -14.73
CA LYS A 71 2.92 -15.84 -15.57
C LYS A 71 2.45 -15.65 -17.01
N LYS A 72 1.27 -15.05 -17.20
CA LYS A 72 0.76 -14.66 -18.54
C LYS A 72 1.73 -13.66 -19.19
N TRP A 73 2.07 -12.56 -18.52
CA TRP A 73 2.97 -11.53 -19.05
C TRP A 73 4.35 -12.07 -19.40
N HIS A 74 4.89 -12.97 -18.57
CA HIS A 74 6.17 -13.61 -18.85
C HIS A 74 6.12 -14.48 -20.12
N ARG A 75 5.02 -15.22 -20.34
CA ARG A 75 4.80 -15.99 -21.59
C ARG A 75 4.64 -15.10 -22.82
N GLU A 76 4.12 -13.89 -22.64
CA GLU A 76 4.03 -12.85 -23.68
C GLU A 76 5.39 -12.17 -23.95
N GLY A 77 6.46 -12.58 -23.26
CA GLY A 77 7.81 -12.04 -23.43
C GLY A 77 8.08 -10.73 -22.72
N LYS A 78 7.22 -10.32 -21.76
CA LYS A 78 7.46 -9.13 -20.94
C LYS A 78 8.55 -9.39 -19.90
N THR A 79 9.39 -8.38 -19.67
CA THR A 79 10.37 -8.40 -18.59
C THR A 79 9.67 -7.96 -17.29
N ILE A 80 9.78 -8.78 -16.25
CA ILE A 80 9.17 -8.52 -14.93
C ILE A 80 10.30 -8.29 -13.93
N ILE A 81 10.26 -7.15 -13.24
CA ILE A 81 11.31 -6.70 -12.32
C ILE A 81 10.69 -6.35 -10.98
N GLN A 82 11.30 -6.80 -9.90
CA GLN A 82 10.92 -6.42 -8.54
C GLN A 82 11.74 -5.20 -8.12
N ALA A 83 11.08 -4.15 -7.59
CA ALA A 83 11.76 -2.94 -7.13
C ALA A 83 11.08 -2.34 -5.90
N GLU A 84 11.30 -2.99 -4.75
CA GLU A 84 10.96 -2.47 -3.43
C GLU A 84 12.15 -2.58 -2.46
N PRO A 85 13.16 -1.70 -2.61
CA PRO A 85 14.43 -1.81 -1.87
C PRO A 85 14.29 -1.61 -0.36
N TYR A 86 13.23 -0.94 0.10
CA TYR A 86 12.97 -0.81 1.53
C TYR A 86 12.67 -2.17 2.15
N LEU A 87 11.76 -2.95 1.54
CA LEU A 87 11.43 -4.29 2.01
C LEU A 87 12.60 -5.27 1.82
N GLU A 88 13.40 -5.12 0.76
CA GLU A 88 14.67 -5.86 0.61
C GLU A 88 15.61 -5.59 1.79
N THR A 89 15.69 -4.32 2.23
CA THR A 89 16.51 -3.93 3.39
C THR A 89 15.97 -4.52 4.69
N ILE A 90 14.64 -4.54 4.89
CA ILE A 90 14.00 -5.19 6.04
C ILE A 90 14.28 -6.70 6.04
N ALA A 91 14.14 -7.37 4.90
CA ALA A 91 14.44 -8.80 4.76
C ALA A 91 15.92 -9.12 5.09
N TYR A 92 16.84 -8.25 4.64
CA TYR A 92 18.25 -8.34 4.99
C TYR A 92 18.50 -8.18 6.49
N ILE A 93 17.88 -7.18 7.14
CA ILE A 93 18.00 -6.95 8.59
C ILE A 93 17.50 -8.18 9.37
N ASN A 94 16.33 -8.72 9.02
CA ASN A 94 15.77 -9.90 9.67
C ASN A 94 16.69 -11.12 9.53
N SER A 95 17.24 -11.34 8.33
CA SER A 95 18.22 -12.41 8.08
C SER A 95 19.51 -12.22 8.90
N ALA A 96 19.98 -10.99 9.06
CA ALA A 96 21.15 -10.67 9.87
C ALA A 96 20.90 -10.90 11.37
N ILE A 97 19.70 -10.59 11.88
CA ILE A 97 19.30 -10.88 13.26
C ILE A 97 19.34 -12.40 13.52
N ILE A 98 18.70 -13.19 12.65
CA ILE A 98 18.69 -14.66 12.75
C ILE A 98 20.11 -15.23 12.72
N ALA A 99 20.96 -14.67 11.85
CA ALA A 99 22.36 -15.06 11.73
C ALA A 99 23.30 -14.47 12.81
N ARG A 100 22.78 -13.70 13.78
CA ARG A 100 23.56 -13.00 14.83
C ARG A 100 24.63 -12.06 14.28
N ARG A 101 24.34 -11.38 13.17
CA ARG A 101 25.21 -10.39 12.48
C ARG A 101 24.60 -8.98 12.44
N TYR A 102 23.71 -8.66 13.36
CA TYR A 102 23.00 -7.37 13.39
C TYR A 102 23.96 -6.16 13.45
N ASP A 103 25.12 -6.29 14.10
CA ASP A 103 26.12 -5.23 14.18
C ASP A 103 26.69 -4.83 12.80
N GLU A 104 26.62 -5.72 11.79
CA GLU A 104 27.00 -5.39 10.42
C GLU A 104 26.03 -4.40 9.79
N CYS A 105 24.72 -4.53 10.07
CA CYS A 105 23.70 -3.61 9.59
C CYS A 105 23.96 -2.18 10.10
N LEU A 106 24.46 -2.04 11.33
CA LEU A 106 24.74 -0.75 11.96
C LEU A 106 25.92 0.01 11.32
N LYS A 107 26.75 -0.67 10.51
CA LYS A 107 27.87 -0.02 9.80
C LYS A 107 27.41 0.78 8.57
N ASN A 108 26.24 0.47 8.01
CA ASN A 108 25.70 1.15 6.84
C ASN A 108 24.66 2.20 7.27
N GLU A 109 24.89 3.47 6.93
CA GLU A 109 24.00 4.57 7.28
C GLU A 109 22.60 4.44 6.69
N ALA A 110 22.47 4.01 5.42
CA ALA A 110 21.16 3.82 4.79
C ALA A 110 20.36 2.74 5.51
N ILE A 111 21.00 1.64 5.92
CA ILE A 111 20.36 0.57 6.68
C ILE A 111 19.97 1.05 8.09
N ARG A 112 20.83 1.84 8.75
CA ARG A 112 20.51 2.45 10.05
C ARG A 112 19.28 3.34 9.99
N ASN A 113 19.14 4.14 8.93
CA ASN A 113 17.98 5.01 8.73
C ASN A 113 16.69 4.19 8.60
N VAL A 114 16.73 3.08 7.84
CA VAL A 114 15.59 2.15 7.74
C VAL A 114 15.26 1.52 9.10
N ILE A 115 16.27 1.08 9.86
CA ILE A 115 16.08 0.53 11.22
C ILE A 115 15.40 1.54 12.15
N GLU A 116 15.86 2.78 12.17
CA GLU A 116 15.29 3.81 13.04
C GLU A 116 13.85 4.14 12.66
N LEU A 117 13.58 4.28 11.38
CA LEU A 117 12.23 4.53 10.86
C LEU A 117 11.27 3.39 11.17
N GLU A 118 11.72 2.14 10.98
CA GLU A 118 10.90 0.98 11.29
C GLU A 118 10.62 0.87 12.79
N ARG A 119 11.63 1.11 13.64
CA ARG A 119 11.45 1.17 15.10
C ARG A 119 10.39 2.19 15.52
N LYS A 120 10.43 3.40 14.96
CA LYS A 120 9.44 4.45 15.26
C LYS A 120 8.05 4.07 14.79
N THR A 121 7.94 3.51 13.58
CA THR A 121 6.66 3.12 12.98
C THR A 121 6.01 1.96 13.74
N VAL A 122 6.78 0.91 14.05
CA VAL A 122 6.30 -0.23 14.85
C VAL A 122 5.92 0.21 16.25
N LYS A 123 6.70 1.09 16.89
CA LYS A 123 6.35 1.65 18.19
C LYS A 123 5.00 2.38 18.16
N ALA A 124 4.78 3.25 17.18
CA ALA A 124 3.50 3.96 17.04
C ALA A 124 2.32 3.00 16.80
N LEU A 125 2.55 1.91 16.05
CA LEU A 125 1.53 0.87 15.85
C LEU A 125 1.18 0.14 17.16
N ILE A 126 2.17 -0.22 17.97
CA ILE A 126 1.97 -0.86 19.28
C ILE A 126 1.19 0.08 20.20
N GLU A 127 1.60 1.34 20.30
CA GLU A 127 0.91 2.33 21.15
C GLU A 127 -0.54 2.56 20.71
N TYR A 128 -0.83 2.52 19.41
CA TYR A 128 -2.20 2.54 18.90
C TYR A 128 -3.00 1.29 19.33
N GLN A 129 -2.40 0.10 19.25
CA GLN A 129 -3.06 -1.13 19.68
C GLN A 129 -3.33 -1.15 21.19
N GLU A 130 -2.39 -0.67 21.99
CA GLU A 130 -2.55 -0.50 23.44
C GLU A 130 -3.69 0.47 23.75
N ALA A 131 -3.75 1.63 23.08
CA ALA A 131 -4.84 2.59 23.24
C ALA A 131 -6.21 2.01 22.86
N LEU A 132 -6.29 1.17 21.81
CA LEU A 132 -7.53 0.46 21.45
C LEU A 132 -8.01 -0.46 22.59
N MET A 133 -7.09 -1.09 23.32
CA MET A 133 -7.43 -1.96 24.46
C MET A 133 -7.98 -1.17 25.65
N GLU A 134 -7.48 0.05 25.86
CA GLU A 134 -7.95 0.97 26.91
C GLU A 134 -9.34 1.57 26.60
N LYS A 135 -9.74 1.58 25.32
CA LYS A 135 -11.04 2.09 24.83
C LYS A 135 -11.28 3.57 25.12
N ASP A 136 -10.22 4.34 25.34
CA ASP A 136 -10.28 5.80 25.39
C ASP A 136 -10.28 6.34 23.96
N PHE A 137 -11.43 6.84 23.52
CA PHE A 137 -11.61 7.34 22.16
C PHE A 137 -10.64 8.47 21.80
N ASP A 138 -10.42 9.42 22.71
CA ASP A 138 -9.57 10.58 22.43
C ASP A 138 -8.11 10.16 22.33
N LEU A 139 -7.67 9.27 23.23
CA LEU A 139 -6.32 8.71 23.18
C LEU A 139 -6.09 7.93 21.88
N ILE A 140 -7.05 7.10 21.46
CA ILE A 140 -6.95 6.33 20.21
C ILE A 140 -6.81 7.28 19.01
N VAL A 141 -7.62 8.34 18.95
CA VAL A 141 -7.54 9.36 17.89
C VAL A 141 -6.13 9.98 17.82
N GLU A 142 -5.56 10.33 18.97
CA GLU A 142 -4.20 10.89 19.04
C GLU A 142 -3.16 9.90 18.51
N LYS A 143 -3.29 8.61 18.89
CA LYS A 143 -2.42 7.55 18.37
C LYS A 143 -2.59 7.28 16.88
N VAL A 144 -3.79 7.40 16.32
CA VAL A 144 -4.01 7.34 14.87
C VAL A 144 -3.24 8.46 14.14
N ILE A 145 -3.24 9.68 14.68
CA ILE A 145 -2.49 10.81 14.10
C ILE A 145 -0.99 10.54 14.17
N GLU A 146 -0.48 10.11 15.32
CA GLU A 146 0.95 9.80 15.50
C GLU A 146 1.41 8.69 14.56
N PHE A 147 0.62 7.63 14.44
CA PHE A 147 0.88 6.54 13.50
C PHE A 147 0.89 7.02 12.05
N ALA A 148 -0.12 7.82 11.64
CA ALA A 148 -0.18 8.38 10.28
C ALA A 148 1.03 9.25 9.94
N LYS A 149 1.58 10.00 10.91
CA LYS A 149 2.83 10.77 10.71
C LYS A 149 4.03 9.85 10.49
N MET A 150 4.17 8.80 11.30
CA MET A 150 5.29 7.86 11.14
C MET A 150 5.19 7.09 9.83
N ASP A 151 3.99 6.67 9.44
CA ASP A 151 3.76 5.98 8.19
C ASP A 151 4.00 6.89 6.97
N ALA A 152 3.67 8.18 7.06
CA ALA A 152 4.00 9.16 6.03
C ALA A 152 5.51 9.30 5.81
N GLU A 153 6.33 9.37 6.87
CA GLU A 153 7.79 9.36 6.75
C GLU A 153 8.28 8.05 6.11
N ARG A 154 7.68 6.92 6.48
CA ARG A 154 7.99 5.61 5.89
C ARG A 154 7.71 5.58 4.40
N PHE A 155 6.56 6.08 3.94
CA PHE A 155 6.26 6.20 2.51
C PHE A 155 7.23 7.12 1.76
N LYS A 156 7.64 8.25 2.34
CA LYS A 156 8.64 9.14 1.72
C LYS A 156 9.97 8.44 1.47
N VAL A 157 10.45 7.65 2.44
CA VAL A 157 11.70 6.88 2.30
C VAL A 157 11.55 5.74 1.29
N ARG A 158 10.44 4.99 1.35
CA ARG A 158 10.12 3.93 0.37
C ARG A 158 10.10 4.49 -1.05
N ASP A 159 9.36 5.57 -1.28
CA ASP A 159 9.25 6.22 -2.59
C ASP A 159 10.60 6.69 -3.13
N TYR A 160 11.45 7.24 -2.26
CA TYR A 160 12.79 7.68 -2.65
C TYR A 160 13.67 6.50 -3.07
N MET A 161 13.73 5.44 -2.24
CA MET A 161 14.52 4.24 -2.53
C MET A 161 14.04 3.54 -3.81
N ARG A 162 12.72 3.43 -4.00
CA ARG A 162 12.12 2.89 -5.23
C ARG A 162 12.48 3.75 -6.44
N ALA A 163 12.38 5.07 -6.35
CA ALA A 163 12.76 5.97 -7.45
C ALA A 163 14.24 5.79 -7.86
N GLU A 164 15.15 5.68 -6.89
CA GLU A 164 16.58 5.45 -7.15
C GLU A 164 16.87 4.08 -7.78
N LYS A 165 16.16 3.02 -7.38
CA LYS A 165 16.30 1.68 -7.98
C LYS A 165 15.73 1.69 -9.40
N ILE A 166 14.52 2.22 -9.58
CA ILE A 166 13.87 2.34 -10.89
C ILE A 166 14.72 3.16 -11.85
N SER A 167 15.32 4.29 -11.41
CA SER A 167 16.15 5.13 -12.27
C SER A 167 17.39 4.45 -12.83
N LYS A 168 17.85 3.36 -12.20
CA LYS A 168 19.00 2.55 -12.66
C LYS A 168 18.58 1.43 -13.61
N ILE A 169 17.30 1.09 -13.66
CA ILE A 169 16.73 -0.03 -14.40
C ILE A 169 16.06 0.45 -15.68
N VAL A 170 15.37 1.59 -15.62
CA VAL A 170 14.62 2.10 -16.76
C VAL A 170 15.57 2.41 -17.92
N ASN A 171 15.19 1.92 -19.09
CA ASN A 171 15.84 2.15 -20.37
C ASN A 171 14.80 2.78 -21.33
N ASP A 172 15.19 3.04 -22.59
CA ASP A 172 14.32 3.69 -23.60
C ASP A 172 13.04 2.90 -23.99
N GLU A 173 12.73 1.80 -23.30
CA GLU A 173 11.55 0.99 -23.55
C GLU A 173 10.27 1.52 -22.85
N ARG A 174 9.15 0.85 -23.13
CA ARG A 174 7.85 1.15 -22.51
C ARG A 174 7.75 0.46 -21.15
N VAL A 175 7.92 1.22 -20.08
CA VAL A 175 7.92 0.74 -18.69
C VAL A 175 6.59 1.06 -18.00
N VAL A 176 6.03 0.07 -17.31
CA VAL A 176 4.92 0.23 -16.36
C VAL A 176 5.42 -0.09 -14.96
N VAL A 177 5.10 0.76 -13.99
CA VAL A 177 5.42 0.58 -12.57
C VAL A 177 4.12 0.38 -11.80
N GLU A 178 4.01 -0.76 -11.11
CA GLU A 178 2.99 -1.00 -10.09
C GLU A 178 3.31 -0.17 -8.85
N ALA A 179 2.32 0.54 -8.32
CA ALA A 179 2.46 1.21 -7.04
C ALA A 179 1.13 1.19 -6.28
N GLY A 180 1.20 0.95 -4.97
CA GLY A 180 0.13 1.26 -4.05
C GLY A 180 -0.24 2.73 -4.16
N TYR A 181 -1.53 3.06 -4.02
CA TYR A 181 -2.03 4.44 -4.20
C TYR A 181 -1.50 5.46 -3.17
N MET A 182 -0.75 5.02 -2.15
CA MET A 182 -0.06 5.87 -1.17
C MET A 182 1.36 6.29 -1.58
N HIS A 183 1.94 5.68 -2.63
CA HIS A 183 3.26 6.01 -3.19
C HIS A 183 3.24 7.32 -4.01
N ILE A 184 2.63 8.39 -3.47
CA ILE A 184 2.34 9.64 -4.17
C ILE A 184 3.59 10.50 -4.42
N MET A 185 4.70 10.23 -3.73
CA MET A 185 5.98 10.93 -3.95
C MET A 185 6.84 10.24 -5.00
N LEU A 186 6.60 8.97 -5.32
CA LEU A 186 7.34 8.22 -6.33
C LEU A 186 7.43 8.94 -7.69
N PRO A 187 6.32 9.44 -8.30
CA PRO A 187 6.40 10.19 -9.54
C PRO A 187 7.24 11.47 -9.41
N ARG A 188 7.15 12.16 -8.26
CA ARG A 188 7.91 13.39 -8.00
C ARG A 188 9.41 13.10 -7.90
N TYR A 189 9.81 12.03 -7.23
CA TYR A 189 11.22 11.65 -7.13
C TYR A 189 11.78 11.17 -8.47
N LEU A 190 11.03 10.40 -9.25
CA LEU A 190 11.42 10.01 -10.60
C LEU A 190 11.63 11.24 -11.51
N ARG A 191 10.73 12.23 -11.46
CA ARG A 191 10.89 13.49 -12.20
C ARG A 191 12.13 14.28 -11.75
N LYS A 192 12.45 14.30 -10.46
CA LYS A 192 13.71 14.90 -9.96
C LYS A 192 14.96 14.19 -10.51
N LEU A 193 14.87 12.89 -10.76
CA LEU A 193 15.89 12.09 -11.43
C LEU A 193 15.83 12.17 -12.97
N LYS A 194 15.10 13.15 -13.52
CA LYS A 194 14.94 13.42 -14.96
C LYS A 194 14.25 12.28 -15.73
N ILE A 195 13.35 11.56 -15.08
CA ILE A 195 12.52 10.54 -15.69
C ILE A 195 11.09 11.09 -15.80
N ASP A 196 10.60 11.22 -17.04
CA ASP A 196 9.22 11.65 -17.27
C ASP A 196 8.26 10.53 -16.82
N THR A 197 7.12 10.94 -16.28
CA THR A 197 6.15 10.01 -15.70
C THR A 197 4.74 10.34 -16.18
N VAL A 198 3.95 9.30 -16.40
CA VAL A 198 2.50 9.37 -16.63
C VAL A 198 1.82 8.56 -15.55
N GLU A 199 0.91 9.20 -14.81
CA GLU A 199 0.25 8.61 -13.65
C GLU A 199 -1.15 8.12 -14.06
N VAL A 200 -1.48 6.88 -13.69
CA VAL A 200 -2.81 6.28 -13.91
C VAL A 200 -3.33 5.79 -12.57
N ASN A 201 -4.45 6.37 -12.10
CA ASN A 201 -5.12 5.94 -10.87
C ASN A 201 -6.24 4.94 -11.19
N LEU A 202 -6.05 3.66 -10.86
CA LEU A 202 -7.05 2.62 -11.14
C LEU A 202 -8.29 2.75 -10.26
N LEU A 203 -8.18 3.32 -9.04
CA LEU A 203 -9.34 3.55 -8.18
C LEU A 203 -10.29 4.57 -8.81
N GLU A 204 -9.75 5.69 -9.30
CA GLU A 204 -10.53 6.69 -10.02
C GLU A 204 -11.12 6.14 -11.33
N LYS A 205 -10.32 5.38 -12.10
CA LYS A 205 -10.77 4.76 -13.34
C LYS A 205 -11.91 3.76 -13.06
N ALA A 206 -11.83 3.00 -11.97
CA ALA A 206 -12.87 2.06 -11.54
C ALA A 206 -14.14 2.80 -11.10
N CYS A 207 -14.02 3.87 -10.31
CA CYS A 207 -15.14 4.73 -9.92
C CYS A 207 -15.91 5.25 -11.15
N ARG A 208 -15.17 5.73 -12.18
CA ARG A 208 -15.77 6.17 -13.45
C ARG A 208 -16.51 5.04 -14.17
N ARG A 209 -16.00 3.80 -14.14
CA ARG A 209 -16.65 2.63 -14.76
C ARG A 209 -18.00 2.29 -14.12
N ILE A 210 -18.11 2.45 -12.80
CA ILE A 210 -19.34 2.14 -12.05
C ILE A 210 -20.23 3.37 -11.82
N GLY A 211 -19.89 4.52 -12.40
CA GLY A 211 -20.68 5.76 -12.28
C GLY A 211 -20.67 6.36 -10.87
N MET A 212 -19.65 6.08 -10.06
CA MET A 212 -19.50 6.64 -8.71
C MET A 212 -18.40 7.70 -8.68
N LYS A 213 -18.51 8.63 -7.74
CA LYS A 213 -17.44 9.60 -7.46
C LYS A 213 -16.36 8.93 -6.63
N PHE A 214 -15.09 9.12 -7.01
CA PHE A 214 -13.98 8.71 -6.16
C PHE A 214 -13.96 9.54 -4.88
N LEU A 215 -13.93 8.85 -3.74
CA LEU A 215 -13.81 9.42 -2.40
C LEU A 215 -12.61 8.76 -1.73
N GLU A 216 -11.76 9.57 -1.12
CA GLU A 216 -10.61 9.08 -0.37
C GLU A 216 -11.00 8.76 1.07
N ALA A 217 -10.44 7.69 1.62
CA ALA A 217 -10.68 7.35 3.02
C ALA A 217 -10.07 8.44 3.92
N PRO A 218 -10.68 8.77 5.08
CA PRO A 218 -10.17 9.81 5.97
C PRO A 218 -8.72 9.59 6.43
N GLY A 219 -8.34 8.33 6.67
CA GLY A 219 -6.97 7.95 7.00
C GLY A 219 -5.99 8.23 5.85
N ASP A 220 -6.40 7.97 4.61
CA ASP A 220 -5.57 8.25 3.44
C ASP A 220 -5.37 9.75 3.25
N ILE A 221 -6.44 10.55 3.41
CA ILE A 221 -6.37 12.02 3.34
C ILE A 221 -5.37 12.53 4.39
N LEU A 222 -5.47 12.01 5.63
CA LEU A 222 -4.59 12.37 6.74
C LEU A 222 -3.12 12.03 6.43
N THR A 223 -2.85 10.79 6.03
CA THR A 223 -1.48 10.33 5.75
C THR A 223 -0.90 11.04 4.53
N LYS A 224 -1.66 11.22 3.44
CA LYS A 224 -1.20 11.97 2.25
C LYS A 224 -0.87 13.42 2.59
N ALA A 225 -1.66 14.07 3.44
CA ALA A 225 -1.36 15.42 3.89
C ALA A 225 -0.03 15.48 4.65
N PHE A 226 0.28 14.50 5.50
CA PHE A 226 1.59 14.41 6.16
C PHE A 226 2.73 14.10 5.19
N ILE A 227 2.52 13.22 4.20
CA ILE A 227 3.50 12.95 3.13
C ILE A 227 3.85 14.22 2.36
N GLU A 228 2.84 15.03 2.04
CA GLU A 228 2.99 16.28 1.29
C GLU A 228 3.30 17.51 2.15
N GLU A 229 3.44 17.33 3.46
CA GLU A 229 3.68 18.41 4.44
C GLU A 229 2.61 19.52 4.36
N LYS A 230 1.36 19.14 4.06
CA LYS A 230 0.20 20.03 3.96
C LYS A 230 -0.41 20.26 5.34
N ASN A 231 -0.73 21.52 5.61
CA ASN A 231 -1.50 21.92 6.79
C ASN A 231 -2.98 21.60 6.58
N LEU A 232 -3.59 20.83 7.48
CA LEU A 232 -5.00 20.43 7.43
C LEU A 232 -5.93 21.40 8.19
N GLY A 233 -5.41 22.48 8.75
CA GLY A 233 -6.20 23.52 9.41
C GLY A 233 -6.93 23.02 10.66
N GLY A 234 -6.39 22.03 11.37
CA GLY A 234 -7.01 21.44 12.57
C GLY A 234 -7.95 20.27 12.28
N LEU A 235 -8.08 19.82 11.03
CA LEU A 235 -8.92 18.67 10.66
C LEU A 235 -8.30 17.32 11.02
N GLU A 236 -7.07 17.26 11.52
CA GLU A 236 -6.34 16.02 11.83
C GLU A 236 -7.13 15.14 12.80
N LYS A 237 -7.65 15.72 13.89
CA LYS A 237 -8.47 14.98 14.88
C LYS A 237 -9.75 14.43 14.28
N LEU A 238 -10.41 15.20 13.41
CA LEU A 238 -11.63 14.75 12.75
C LEU A 238 -11.37 13.61 11.77
N LEU A 239 -10.34 13.74 10.92
CA LEU A 239 -9.99 12.70 9.95
C LEU A 239 -9.54 11.42 10.64
N ALA A 240 -8.76 11.52 11.72
CA ALA A 240 -8.37 10.37 12.54
C ALA A 240 -9.58 9.69 13.19
N ALA A 241 -10.51 10.47 13.77
CA ALA A 241 -11.76 9.95 14.32
C ALA A 241 -12.63 9.25 13.27
N GLN A 242 -12.79 9.85 12.09
CA GLN A 242 -13.52 9.24 10.99
C GLN A 242 -12.82 7.98 10.46
N SER A 243 -11.49 7.98 10.41
CA SER A 243 -10.68 6.81 10.03
C SER A 243 -10.86 5.64 11.01
N LEU A 244 -10.96 5.93 12.31
CA LEU A 244 -11.24 4.90 13.31
C LEU A 244 -12.60 4.22 13.07
N ILE A 245 -13.64 5.00 12.74
CA ILE A 245 -14.96 4.45 12.40
C ILE A 245 -14.92 3.71 11.07
N TYR A 246 -14.24 4.25 10.06
CA TYR A 246 -14.02 3.61 8.78
C TYR A 246 -13.47 2.18 8.93
N ILE A 247 -12.35 2.05 9.63
CA ILE A 247 -11.67 0.76 9.86
C ILE A 247 -12.57 -0.21 10.66
N SER A 248 -13.39 0.32 11.57
CA SER A 248 -14.32 -0.48 12.37
C SER A 248 -15.49 -1.04 11.56
N LEU A 249 -15.87 -0.39 10.46
CA LEU A 249 -16.97 -0.81 9.58
C LEU A 249 -16.51 -1.65 8.38
N LEU A 250 -15.26 -1.50 7.95
CA LEU A 250 -14.73 -2.17 6.78
C LEU A 250 -14.61 -3.68 6.98
N SER A 251 -15.12 -4.46 6.01
CA SER A 251 -14.99 -5.91 5.99
C SER A 251 -13.51 -6.36 5.97
N LYS A 252 -13.21 -7.50 6.61
CA LYS A 252 -11.84 -8.02 6.73
C LYS A 252 -11.51 -9.12 5.71
N GLU A 253 -12.53 -9.66 5.05
CA GLU A 253 -12.37 -10.76 4.11
C GLU A 253 -12.03 -10.24 2.70
N GLU A 254 -11.18 -10.96 1.98
CA GLU A 254 -10.97 -10.70 0.56
C GLU A 254 -12.23 -11.05 -0.26
N LYS A 255 -12.70 -10.10 -1.06
CA LYS A 255 -13.83 -10.25 -1.98
C LYS A 255 -13.33 -10.43 -3.40
N ALA A 256 -13.82 -11.47 -4.07
CA ALA A 256 -13.60 -11.68 -5.50
C ALA A 256 -14.62 -10.86 -6.32
N PRO A 257 -14.21 -10.24 -7.44
CA PRO A 257 -15.13 -9.57 -8.34
C PRO A 257 -16.07 -10.58 -9.02
N THR A 258 -17.29 -10.13 -9.33
CA THR A 258 -18.27 -10.90 -10.12
C THR A 258 -18.74 -10.10 -11.32
N LYS A 259 -19.45 -10.74 -12.27
CA LYS A 259 -20.03 -10.04 -13.42
C LYS A 259 -21.02 -8.93 -13.03
N TRP A 260 -21.71 -9.09 -11.90
CA TRP A 260 -22.72 -8.14 -11.42
C TRP A 260 -22.15 -7.08 -10.48
N GLU A 261 -21.08 -7.44 -9.76
CA GLU A 261 -20.36 -6.57 -8.84
C GLU A 261 -18.86 -6.67 -9.15
N PRO A 262 -18.35 -5.89 -10.11
CA PRO A 262 -16.96 -5.98 -10.54
C PRO A 262 -15.97 -5.32 -9.58
N PHE A 263 -16.42 -4.45 -8.67
CA PHE A 263 -15.56 -3.77 -7.69
C PHE A 263 -16.17 -3.84 -6.27
N PRO A 264 -16.36 -5.06 -5.72
CA PRO A 264 -17.07 -5.26 -4.46
C PRO A 264 -16.43 -4.56 -3.25
N HIS A 265 -15.10 -4.43 -3.22
CA HIS A 265 -14.42 -3.73 -2.13
C HIS A 265 -14.53 -2.23 -2.31
N LEU A 266 -14.16 -1.70 -3.49
CA LEU A 266 -14.26 -0.27 -3.78
C LEU A 266 -15.67 0.27 -3.50
N LYS A 267 -16.72 -0.45 -3.90
CA LYS A 267 -18.11 -0.03 -3.68
C LYS A 267 -18.46 0.04 -2.19
N GLU A 268 -18.07 -0.97 -1.41
CA GLU A 268 -18.25 -0.96 0.05
C GLU A 268 -17.54 0.25 0.67
N GLU A 269 -16.28 0.47 0.30
CA GLU A 269 -15.49 1.59 0.82
C GLU A 269 -16.13 2.93 0.51
N LEU A 270 -16.52 3.17 -0.75
CA LEU A 270 -17.15 4.43 -1.15
C LEU A 270 -18.45 4.69 -0.36
N GLN A 271 -19.26 3.65 -0.13
CA GLN A 271 -20.48 3.75 0.67
C GLN A 271 -20.18 4.06 2.15
N ILE A 272 -19.16 3.44 2.73
CA ILE A 272 -18.74 3.74 4.10
C ILE A 272 -18.21 5.19 4.17
N ILE A 273 -17.31 5.58 3.27
CA ILE A 273 -16.68 6.91 3.21
C ILE A 273 -17.74 8.01 3.06
N GLU A 274 -18.73 7.82 2.19
CA GLU A 274 -19.82 8.77 1.99
C GLU A 274 -20.64 9.01 3.28
N ASN A 275 -20.81 7.97 4.11
CA ASN A 275 -21.55 8.06 5.36
C ASN A 275 -20.73 8.69 6.48
N ILE A 276 -19.47 8.28 6.64
CA ILE A 276 -18.61 8.77 7.73
C ILE A 276 -18.12 10.20 7.50
N SER A 277 -17.94 10.63 6.24
CA SER A 277 -17.46 11.98 5.91
C SER A 277 -18.41 13.09 6.39
N LYS A 278 -19.68 12.74 6.66
CA LYS A 278 -20.71 13.63 7.23
C LYS A 278 -20.69 13.68 8.76
N MET A 279 -19.93 12.81 9.42
CA MET A 279 -19.84 12.75 10.88
C MET A 279 -18.88 13.82 11.40
N ASN A 280 -19.29 14.51 12.46
CA ASN A 280 -18.38 15.33 13.26
C ASN A 280 -17.69 14.47 14.34
N TYR A 281 -16.76 15.08 15.07
CA TYR A 281 -15.93 14.39 16.07
C TYR A 281 -16.76 13.68 17.14
N GLU A 282 -17.74 14.36 17.73
CA GLU A 282 -18.63 13.77 18.73
C GLU A 282 -19.47 12.63 18.17
N LYS A 283 -19.90 12.74 16.90
CA LYS A 283 -20.64 11.66 16.27
C LYS A 283 -19.77 10.42 16.04
N CYS A 284 -18.49 10.60 15.71
CA CYS A 284 -17.53 9.52 15.66
C CYS A 284 -17.37 8.87 17.05
N ARG A 285 -17.21 9.68 18.11
CA ARG A 285 -17.11 9.20 19.50
C ARG A 285 -18.30 8.33 19.90
N GLU A 286 -19.52 8.83 19.71
CA GLU A 286 -20.75 8.07 19.98
C GLU A 286 -20.81 6.75 19.22
N THR A 287 -20.42 6.77 17.95
CA THR A 287 -20.48 5.61 17.06
C THR A 287 -19.46 4.56 17.46
N PHE A 288 -18.24 4.99 17.82
CA PHE A 288 -17.19 4.09 18.33
C PHE A 288 -17.68 3.27 19.52
N TYR A 289 -18.22 3.94 20.55
CA TYR A 289 -18.71 3.24 21.75
C TYR A 289 -19.89 2.31 21.46
N LYS A 290 -20.78 2.66 20.52
CA LYS A 290 -21.90 1.79 20.10
C LYS A 290 -21.41 0.53 19.38
N LEU A 291 -20.38 0.64 18.55
CA LEU A 291 -19.80 -0.52 17.86
C LEU A 291 -19.11 -1.43 18.87
N TRP A 292 -18.28 -0.86 19.74
CA TRP A 292 -17.50 -1.61 20.72
C TRP A 292 -18.30 -2.16 21.91
N SER A 293 -19.49 -1.62 22.20
CA SER A 293 -20.42 -2.21 23.18
C SER A 293 -21.13 -3.45 22.62
N LYS A 294 -21.31 -3.56 21.30
CA LYS A 294 -22.01 -4.69 20.67
C LYS A 294 -21.13 -5.94 20.55
N THR A 295 -19.82 -5.77 20.50
CA THR A 295 -18.83 -6.86 20.48
C THR A 295 -18.68 -7.58 21.83
N GLN A 296 -19.50 -7.26 22.84
CA GLN A 296 -19.54 -7.88 24.17
C GLN A 296 -20.67 -8.93 24.34
N LYS A 297 -21.29 -9.40 23.26
CA LYS A 297 -22.25 -10.51 23.29
C LYS A 297 -21.78 -11.67 22.43
#